data_AF-A0A7J4V279-F1
#
_entry.id   AF-A0A7J4V279-F1
#
_cell.length_a   1.000
_cell.length_b   1.000
_cell.length_c   1.000
_cell.angle_alpha   90.00
_cell.angle_beta   90.00
_cell.angle_gamma   90.00
#
_symmetry.space_group_name_H-M   'P 1'
#
loop_
_entity.id
_entity.type
_entity.pdbx_description
1 polymer ?
#
loop_
_entity_poly.entity_id
_entity_poly.type
_entity_poly.pdbx_seq_one_letter_code
_entity_poly.pdbx_strand_id
1 'polypeptide(L)'
;GVVGEVDGIATDPPYGRSTSTNGEPLDELYTRSFRAFADVLGRGCRLAIAVPDARVLDAAEGFRLLETHPLWVHRSLTRNFCALERV
;
A
#
# COMPACT_ATOMS: atom_id res chain seq x y z
N GLY A 1 20.30 2.40 -3.37
CA GLY A 1 20.20 3.82 -3.77
C GLY A 1 19.23 4.50 -2.84
N VAL A 2 19.51 5.73 -2.42
CA VAL A 2 18.56 6.51 -1.61
C VAL A 2 17.56 7.12 -2.57
N VAL A 3 16.28 6.81 -2.41
CA VAL A 3 15.20 7.54 -3.09
C VAL A 3 15.05 8.85 -2.33
N GLY A 4 15.15 9.99 -3.02
CA GLY A 4 14.87 11.30 -2.44
C GLY A 4 13.38 11.51 -2.17
N GLU A 5 13.00 12.70 -1.69
CA GLU A 5 11.59 13.06 -1.55
C GLU A 5 10.87 12.95 -2.91
N VAL A 6 9.65 12.40 -2.92
CA VAL A 6 8.82 12.22 -4.11
C VAL A 6 7.45 12.87 -3.93
N ASP A 7 6.87 13.36 -5.02
CA ASP A 7 5.54 13.98 -5.02
C ASP A 7 4.38 12.96 -4.99
N GLY A 8 4.68 11.69 -5.28
CA GLY A 8 3.69 10.62 -5.29
C GLY A 8 4.27 9.23 -5.46
N ILE A 9 3.52 8.22 -5.02
CA ILE A 9 3.86 6.80 -5.18
C ILE A 9 2.69 6.08 -5.85
N ALA A 10 2.98 5.20 -6.81
CA ALA A 10 2.01 4.26 -7.37
C ALA A 10 2.60 2.84 -7.35
N THR A 11 1.94 1.88 -6.70
CA THR A 11 2.51 0.54 -6.49
C THR A 11 1.49 -0.60 -6.40
N ASP A 12 1.90 -1.79 -6.83
CA ASP A 12 1.18 -3.06 -6.77
C ASP A 12 2.02 -4.09 -5.96
N PRO A 13 2.07 -3.97 -4.62
CA PRO A 13 2.91 -4.81 -3.76
C PRO A 13 2.46 -6.27 -3.74
N PRO A 14 3.35 -7.22 -3.37
CA PRO A 14 3.03 -8.64 -3.42
C PRO A 14 1.95 -9.02 -2.39
N TYR A 15 1.08 -9.95 -2.79
CA TYR A 15 -0.13 -10.32 -2.04
C TYR A 15 -0.02 -11.60 -1.19
N GLY A 16 1.19 -12.17 -1.03
CA GLY A 16 1.43 -13.35 -0.21
C GLY A 16 0.76 -14.66 -0.67
N ARG A 17 0.23 -14.73 -1.91
CA ARG A 17 -0.51 -15.91 -2.40
C ARG A 17 0.30 -16.85 -3.30
N SER A 18 1.40 -16.40 -3.88
CA SER A 18 2.20 -17.19 -4.85
C SER A 18 3.65 -16.71 -5.00
N THR A 19 3.95 -15.48 -4.59
CA THR A 19 5.31 -14.94 -4.45
C THR A 19 5.77 -15.14 -3.00
N SER A 20 6.99 -15.65 -2.81
CA SER A 20 7.56 -15.70 -1.46
C SER A 20 7.66 -14.27 -0.95
N THR A 21 7.09 -14.00 0.22
CA THR A 21 7.41 -12.82 1.03
C THR A 21 8.79 -12.96 1.68
N ASN A 22 9.63 -13.89 1.17
CA ASN A 22 10.84 -14.37 1.81
C ASN A 22 10.63 -14.84 3.28
N GLY A 23 9.42 -15.29 3.61
CA GLY A 23 9.04 -15.70 4.97
C GLY A 23 8.47 -14.58 5.85
N GLU A 24 8.36 -13.35 5.34
CA GLU A 24 7.76 -12.22 6.06
C GLU A 24 6.22 -12.33 6.06
N PRO A 25 5.56 -12.18 7.21
CA PRO A 25 4.12 -12.03 7.29
C PRO A 25 3.62 -10.83 6.44
N LEU A 26 2.47 -10.99 5.79
CA LEU A 26 1.96 -9.98 4.84
C LEU A 26 1.66 -8.63 5.53
N ASP A 27 1.16 -8.68 6.75
CA ASP A 27 0.93 -7.55 7.65
C ASP A 27 2.23 -6.81 8.01
N GLU A 28 3.31 -7.53 8.31
CA GLU A 28 4.63 -6.91 8.54
C GLU A 28 5.15 -6.21 7.29
N LEU A 29 5.01 -6.86 6.12
CA LEU A 29 5.40 -6.28 4.84
C LEU A 29 4.69 -4.94 4.60
N TYR A 30 3.35 -4.92 4.71
CA TYR A 30 2.58 -3.71 4.48
C TYR A 30 2.88 -2.62 5.50
N THR A 31 3.01 -2.98 6.78
CA THR A 31 3.40 -2.04 7.85
C THR A 31 4.74 -1.37 7.52
N ARG A 32 5.75 -2.15 7.15
CA ARG A 32 7.06 -1.64 6.75
C ARG A 32 6.99 -0.81 5.46
N SER A 33 6.19 -1.24 4.49
CA SER A 33 5.97 -0.48 3.25
C SER A 33 5.37 0.90 3.52
N PHE A 34 4.31 1.00 4.32
CA PHE A 34 3.70 2.30 4.65
C PHE A 34 4.67 3.23 5.37
N ARG A 35 5.50 2.71 6.29
CA ARG A 35 6.58 3.52 6.90
C ARG A 35 7.56 4.05 5.87
N ALA A 36 8.07 3.18 5.00
CA ALA A 36 9.00 3.60 3.95
C ALA A 36 8.37 4.63 2.98
N PHE A 37 7.08 4.51 2.69
CA PHE A 37 6.35 5.49 1.89
C PHE A 37 6.21 6.83 2.61
N ALA A 38 5.93 6.80 3.92
CA ALA A 38 5.81 8.01 4.74
C ALA A 38 7.14 8.77 4.90
N ASP A 39 8.28 8.06 4.83
CA ASP A 39 9.62 8.64 4.92
C ASP A 39 10.02 9.42 3.65
N VAL A 40 9.44 9.08 2.49
CA VAL A 40 9.78 9.70 1.19
C VAL A 40 8.68 10.59 0.61
N LEU A 41 7.45 10.51 1.12
CA LEU A 41 6.34 11.38 0.71
C LEU A 41 6.24 12.61 1.61
N GLY A 42 6.23 13.79 1.00
CA GLY A 42 5.85 15.03 1.69
C GLY A 42 4.38 15.04 2.15
N ARG A 43 4.04 15.90 3.12
CA ARG A 43 2.64 16.09 3.56
C ARG A 43 1.79 16.61 2.40
N GLY A 44 0.59 16.04 2.21
CA GLY A 44 -0.30 16.35 1.10
C GLY A 44 0.00 15.58 -0.20
N CYS A 45 1.15 14.90 -0.29
CA CYS A 45 1.48 14.02 -1.41
C CYS A 45 0.69 12.71 -1.34
N ARG A 46 0.58 12.02 -2.48
CA ARG A 46 -0.39 10.91 -2.65
C ARG A 46 0.26 9.56 -2.88
N LEU A 47 -0.39 8.53 -2.33
CA LEU A 47 -0.07 7.12 -2.56
C LEU A 47 -1.26 6.46 -3.27
N ALA A 48 -1.01 5.89 -4.45
CA ALA A 48 -1.90 4.95 -5.11
C ALA A 48 -1.38 3.53 -4.89
N ILE A 49 -2.16 2.67 -4.26
CA ILE A 49 -1.73 1.31 -3.89
C ILE A 49 -2.83 0.30 -4.20
N ALA A 50 -2.43 -0.85 -4.75
CA ALA A 50 -3.32 -2.00 -4.87
C ALA A 50 -3.13 -2.94 -3.66
N VAL A 51 -4.23 -3.32 -3.01
CA VAL A 51 -4.24 -4.23 -1.85
C VAL A 51 -5.25 -5.36 -2.04
N PRO A 52 -4.98 -6.57 -1.51
CA PRO A 52 -5.86 -7.73 -1.70
C PRO A 52 -7.05 -7.69 -0.73
N ASP A 53 -6.96 -6.87 0.32
CA ASP A 53 -7.97 -6.66 1.34
C ASP A 53 -7.82 -5.24 1.90
N ALA A 54 -8.93 -4.50 2.05
CA ALA A 54 -8.91 -3.14 2.57
C ALA A 54 -8.44 -3.07 4.04
N ARG A 55 -8.54 -4.15 4.83
CA ARG A 55 -8.04 -4.23 6.22
C ARG A 55 -6.54 -3.98 6.35
N VAL A 56 -5.79 -4.20 5.27
CA VAL A 56 -4.36 -3.88 5.22
C VAL A 56 -4.10 -2.38 5.44
N LEU A 57 -5.05 -1.52 5.11
CA LEU A 57 -4.94 -0.08 5.27
C LEU A 57 -4.93 0.34 6.75
N ASP A 58 -5.30 -0.54 7.69
CA ASP A 58 -5.17 -0.28 9.13
C ASP A 58 -3.71 -0.06 9.54
N ALA A 59 -2.76 -0.57 8.76
CA ALA A 59 -1.32 -0.36 8.94
C ALA A 59 -0.79 0.94 8.29
N ALA A 60 -1.63 1.70 7.58
CA ALA A 60 -1.24 2.92 6.86
C ALA A 60 -1.13 4.14 7.79
N GLU A 61 -0.36 4.02 8.86
CA GLU A 61 -0.13 5.11 9.81
C GLU A 61 0.51 6.32 9.10
N GLY A 62 0.02 7.52 9.42
CA GLY A 62 0.46 8.74 8.75
C GLY A 62 -0.16 8.96 7.37
N PHE A 63 -1.14 8.16 6.98
CA PHE A 63 -1.93 8.38 5.78
C PHE A 63 -3.42 8.55 6.09
N ARG A 64 -4.09 9.33 5.24
CA ARG A 64 -5.54 9.47 5.21
C ARG A 64 -6.06 8.80 3.95
N LEU A 65 -6.97 7.85 4.10
CA LEU A 65 -7.67 7.23 2.98
C LEU A 65 -8.57 8.27 2.29
N LEU A 66 -8.42 8.43 0.97
CA LEU A 66 -9.27 9.29 0.16
C LEU A 66 -10.34 8.46 -0.56
N GLU A 67 -9.93 7.40 -1.22
CA GLU A 67 -10.79 6.61 -2.10
C GLU A 67 -10.39 5.12 -2.08
N THR A 68 -11.36 4.26 -2.35
CA THR A 68 -11.16 2.81 -2.54
C THR A 68 -12.05 2.32 -3.66
N HIS A 69 -11.44 1.65 -4.63
CA HIS A 69 -12.09 1.14 -5.84
C HIS A 69 -11.88 -0.37 -5.92
N PRO A 70 -12.87 -1.20 -5.52
CA PRO A 70 -12.75 -2.65 -5.60
C PRO A 70 -12.91 -3.14 -7.05
N LEU A 71 -11.96 -3.97 -7.49
CA LEU A 71 -12.00 -4.71 -8.74
C LEU A 71 -12.09 -6.21 -8.44
N TRP A 72 -13.21 -6.81 -8.80
CA TRP A 72 -13.36 -8.26 -8.72
C TRP A 72 -12.45 -8.93 -9.78
N VAL A 73 -11.60 -9.87 -9.35
CA VAL A 73 -10.69 -10.59 -10.26
C VAL A 73 -11.17 -12.03 -10.47
N HIS A 74 -11.39 -12.77 -9.38
CA HIS A 74 -11.97 -14.12 -9.41
C HIS A 74 -12.52 -14.49 -8.03
N ARG A 75 -13.09 -15.71 -7.90
CA ARG A 75 -13.79 -16.24 -6.71
C ARG A 75 -13.10 -16.08 -5.35
N SER A 76 -11.79 -15.81 -5.32
CA SER A 76 -11.02 -15.69 -4.08
C SER A 76 -10.14 -14.44 -4.05
N LEU A 77 -10.25 -13.54 -5.03
CA LEU A 77 -9.47 -12.30 -5.09
C LEU A 77 -10.35 -11.15 -5.57
N THR A 78 -10.51 -10.17 -4.69
CA THR A 78 -10.90 -8.80 -5.04
C THR A 78 -9.66 -7.94 -4.82
N ARG A 79 -9.28 -7.13 -5.81
CA ARG A 79 -8.18 -6.20 -5.70
C ARG A 79 -8.76 -4.82 -5.39
N ASN A 80 -8.31 -4.17 -4.33
CA ASN A 80 -8.76 -2.84 -3.96
C ASN A 80 -7.70 -1.84 -4.39
N PHE A 81 -8.05 -0.93 -5.30
CA PHE A 81 -7.18 0.20 -5.65
C PHE A 81 -7.52 1.36 -4.74
N CYS A 82 -6.54 1.79 -3.93
CA CYS A 82 -6.74 2.77 -2.89
C CYS A 82 -5.90 4.01 -3.19
N ALA A 83 -6.49 5.19 -2.99
CA ALA A 83 -5.79 6.46 -2.99
C ALA A 83 -5.71 6.99 -1.56
N LEU A 84 -4.49 7.30 -1.11
CA LEU A 84 -4.21 7.85 0.20
C LEU A 84 -3.43 9.16 0.08
N GLU A 85 -3.54 10.01 1.11
CA GLU A 85 -2.80 11.25 1.26
C GLU A 85 -1.92 11.18 2.51
N ARG A 86 -0.66 11.59 2.41
CA ARG A 86 0.25 11.71 3.56
C ARG A 86 -0.20 12.85 4.47
N VAL A 87 -0.46 12.58 5.75
CA VAL A 87 -0.86 13.59 6.74
C VAL A 87 0.28 14.17 7.54
#